data_AF-A0A8J5XAK8-F1
#
_entry.id   AF-A0A8J5XAK8-F1
#
_cell.length_a   1.000
_cell.length_b   1.000
_cell.length_c   1.000
_cell.angle_alpha   90.00
_cell.angle_beta   90.00
_cell.angle_gamma   90.00
#
_symmetry.space_group_name_H-M   'P 1'
#
loop_
_entity.id
_entity.type
_entity.pdbx_description
1 polymer ?
#
loop_
_entity_poly.entity_id
_entity_poly.type
_entity_poly.pdbx_seq_one_letter_code
_entity_poly.pdbx_strand_id
1 'polypeptide(L)'
;MERPSSAASFFAHSPTKPRLPNLTPRSSEACRRHGVDPIELVALPLGAFREPGQSLHVARVKHDAFEAIRIATLQKVNAERLRLVEIEESGGQLRDDTLFRYAPRVERHVPKSSAELASAAQAERLASAAVQRDRAQLAAIQARAQQEIETVILHELHTQRAQDERDARNRADAARADALKAEAEERRAEYVAAQARLARDRAEREAAEQSQLREVQAKKLAADQKRAAIEARREAEYRDANRRKEIQIRAKAEVRKARHGEALRAHEAAVAEKKRRDDEAERARQQRLAEQKARTAAQNAARREKMLERVRAAASAHEHSQAQLARQLLEREAEAEERRLRWEAAKAEYLAMVAARSAEKQAKANGLLRELERSNDKYADAVLEKQAAAEGNRKSFHAQLRESLDRRAASRSMALFERHLTVDRSARRDEYARACLGEKLAQTDERISSIRNYREQSLRERRALANRTAQQKEELAERVERMRLTKVFELPPEMRANIRSPELRTLFDMCDRDGTGKIALADVQEAVKSLSQQGRITRDGHIIPTDDAAEWAAIRRGSFGSASAVERGGCAHADALARSDSDPRRVRAASHEH
;
A
#
# COMPACT_ATOMS: atom_id res chain seq x y z
N MET A 1 -14.98 -58.42 -4.56
CA MET A 1 -13.56 -58.74 -4.42
C MET A 1 -12.87 -58.42 -5.73
N GLU A 2 -12.44 -57.18 -5.94
CA GLU A 2 -11.44 -56.82 -6.95
C GLU A 2 -10.65 -55.65 -6.35
N ARG A 3 -9.36 -55.87 -6.12
CA ARG A 3 -8.43 -54.86 -5.61
C ARG A 3 -7.86 -54.09 -6.80
N PRO A 4 -8.01 -52.76 -6.89
CA PRO A 4 -7.09 -51.98 -7.69
C PRO A 4 -5.83 -51.71 -6.87
N SER A 5 -4.81 -52.47 -7.22
CA SER A 5 -3.39 -52.11 -7.27
C SER A 5 -3.01 -50.76 -6.63
N SER A 6 -2.47 -50.87 -5.41
CA SER A 6 -1.50 -49.95 -4.84
C SER A 6 -0.27 -49.89 -5.75
N ALA A 7 -0.11 -48.78 -6.50
CA ALA A 7 1.17 -48.30 -7.05
C ALA A 7 0.95 -46.99 -7.82
N ALA A 8 0.50 -45.93 -7.13
CA ALA A 8 0.77 -44.58 -7.57
C ALA A 8 1.38 -43.87 -6.38
N SER A 9 2.70 -43.91 -6.32
CA SER A 9 3.53 -43.01 -5.54
C SER A 9 3.09 -41.58 -5.84
N PHE A 10 2.13 -41.09 -5.07
CA PHE A 10 1.86 -39.68 -4.89
C PHE A 10 3.16 -39.11 -4.34
N PHE A 11 3.99 -38.56 -5.24
CA PHE A 11 5.12 -37.74 -4.87
C PHE A 11 4.57 -36.56 -4.07
N ALA A 12 4.49 -36.76 -2.76
CA ALA A 12 4.58 -35.69 -1.78
C ALA A 12 5.93 -35.01 -2.04
N HIS A 13 5.92 -34.04 -2.95
CA HIS A 13 6.95 -33.02 -3.01
C HIS A 13 6.81 -32.24 -1.71
N SER A 14 7.39 -32.77 -0.63
CA SER A 14 7.78 -31.92 0.47
C SER A 14 8.57 -30.77 -0.15
N PRO A 15 8.34 -29.51 0.27
CA PRO A 15 9.15 -28.40 -0.21
C PRO A 15 10.56 -28.67 0.29
N THR A 16 11.37 -29.33 -0.55
CA THR A 16 12.79 -29.53 -0.31
C THR A 16 13.35 -28.15 -0.10
N LYS A 17 13.74 -27.83 1.14
CA LYS A 17 14.36 -26.57 1.48
C LYS A 17 15.40 -26.27 0.39
N PRO A 18 15.35 -25.10 -0.26
CA PRO A 18 16.28 -24.78 -1.33
C PRO A 18 17.69 -25.00 -0.80
N ARG A 19 18.47 -25.85 -1.48
CA ARG A 19 19.87 -26.08 -1.10
C ARG A 19 20.57 -24.73 -1.18
N LEU A 20 21.32 -24.38 -0.13
CA LEU A 20 22.12 -23.16 -0.10
C LEU A 20 22.98 -23.11 -1.36
N PRO A 21 22.93 -22.02 -2.15
CA PRO A 21 23.76 -21.93 -3.34
C PRO A 21 25.23 -21.83 -2.91
N ASN A 22 26.09 -22.63 -3.55
CA ASN A 22 27.54 -22.53 -3.36
C ASN A 22 28.01 -21.22 -3.99
N LEU A 23 28.18 -20.18 -3.17
CA LEU A 23 28.64 -18.87 -3.61
C LEU A 23 30.16 -18.81 -3.61
N THR A 24 30.72 -18.15 -4.63
CA THR A 24 32.13 -17.73 -4.60
C THR A 24 32.31 -16.61 -3.57
N PRO A 25 33.53 -16.40 -3.03
CA PRO A 25 33.79 -15.33 -2.05
C PRO A 25 33.29 -13.96 -2.51
N ARG A 26 33.58 -13.58 -3.77
CA ARG A 26 33.11 -12.32 -4.37
C ARG A 26 31.59 -12.22 -4.45
N SER A 27 30.91 -13.30 -4.85
CA SER A 27 29.45 -13.32 -4.88
C SER A 27 28.85 -13.24 -3.46
N SER A 28 29.51 -13.87 -2.48
CA SER A 28 29.08 -13.81 -1.08
C SER A 28 29.23 -12.40 -0.51
N GLU A 29 30.31 -11.68 -0.86
CA GLU A 29 30.52 -10.30 -0.45
C GLU A 29 29.53 -9.35 -1.13
N ALA A 30 29.29 -9.50 -2.43
CA ALA A 30 28.28 -8.71 -3.15
C ALA A 30 26.87 -8.89 -2.54
N CYS A 31 26.51 -10.11 -2.13
CA CYS A 31 25.26 -10.36 -1.41
C CYS A 31 25.22 -9.62 -0.07
N ARG A 32 26.30 -9.68 0.73
CA ARG A 32 26.41 -8.98 2.02
C ARG A 32 26.31 -7.46 1.88
N ARG A 33 27.00 -6.85 0.90
CA ARG A 33 26.96 -5.41 0.61
C ARG A 33 25.56 -4.92 0.25
N HIS A 34 24.75 -5.75 -0.39
CA HIS A 34 23.35 -5.45 -0.70
C HIS A 34 22.34 -5.95 0.35
N GLY A 35 22.80 -6.68 1.38
CA GLY A 35 21.95 -7.29 2.40
C GLY A 35 21.02 -8.38 1.87
N VAL A 36 21.35 -8.97 0.72
CA VAL A 36 20.55 -10.00 0.05
C VAL A 36 20.90 -11.38 0.59
N ASP A 37 19.89 -12.18 0.95
CA ASP A 37 20.09 -13.60 1.25
C ASP A 37 20.44 -14.37 -0.03
N PRO A 38 21.48 -15.22 -0.02
CA PRO A 38 21.72 -16.15 -1.12
C PRO A 38 20.49 -17.01 -1.48
N ILE A 39 19.65 -17.36 -0.50
CA ILE A 39 18.44 -18.15 -0.72
C ILE A 39 17.41 -17.39 -1.58
N GLU A 40 17.33 -16.06 -1.46
CA GLU A 40 16.41 -15.22 -2.24
C GLU A 40 16.71 -15.24 -3.75
N LEU A 41 17.94 -15.61 -4.14
CA LEU A 41 18.38 -15.67 -5.53
C LEU A 41 18.03 -17.00 -6.22
N VAL A 42 17.64 -18.02 -5.44
CA VAL A 42 17.30 -19.36 -5.94
C VAL A 42 15.92 -19.33 -6.62
N ALA A 43 15.86 -19.83 -7.85
CA ALA A 43 14.59 -19.98 -8.56
C ALA A 43 13.72 -21.03 -7.85
N LEU A 44 12.45 -20.70 -7.64
CA LEU A 44 11.49 -21.58 -6.97
C LEU A 44 10.45 -22.07 -7.98
N PRO A 45 10.11 -23.37 -7.98
CA PRO A 45 9.11 -23.89 -8.90
C PRO A 45 7.72 -23.33 -8.60
N LEU A 46 6.86 -23.24 -9.62
CA LEU A 46 5.46 -22.77 -9.49
C LEU A 46 4.68 -23.46 -8.35
N GLY A 47 4.98 -24.74 -8.09
CA GLY A 47 4.35 -25.51 -7.02
C GLY A 47 4.61 -24.95 -5.61
N ALA A 48 5.72 -24.23 -5.39
CA ALA A 48 6.04 -23.62 -4.11
C ALA A 48 5.12 -22.45 -3.73
N PHE A 49 4.50 -21.80 -4.72
CA PHE A 49 3.60 -20.66 -4.53
C PHE A 49 2.12 -21.05 -4.46
N ARG A 50 1.81 -22.35 -4.61
CA ARG A 50 0.44 -22.86 -4.62
C ARG A 50 0.03 -23.30 -3.22
N GLU A 51 -0.84 -22.53 -2.59
CA GLU A 51 -1.47 -22.91 -1.32
C GLU A 51 -2.67 -23.85 -1.56
N PRO A 52 -3.02 -24.70 -0.58
CA PRO A 52 -4.20 -25.57 -0.70
C PRO A 52 -5.47 -24.72 -0.90
N GLY A 53 -6.23 -25.04 -1.96
CA GLY A 53 -7.45 -24.30 -2.32
C GLY A 53 -7.24 -23.06 -3.19
N GLN A 54 -6.01 -22.66 -3.50
CA GLN A 54 -5.75 -21.57 -4.43
C GLN A 54 -5.80 -22.02 -5.90
N SER A 55 -6.27 -21.12 -6.76
CA SER A 55 -6.28 -21.34 -8.21
C SER A 55 -4.86 -21.33 -8.77
N LEU A 56 -4.63 -22.12 -9.84
CA LEU A 56 -3.33 -22.15 -10.52
C LEU A 56 -2.93 -20.77 -11.06
N HIS A 57 -3.92 -19.96 -11.44
CA HIS A 57 -3.69 -18.61 -11.94
C HIS A 57 -3.07 -17.70 -10.87
N VAL A 58 -3.58 -17.74 -9.63
CA VAL A 58 -3.02 -16.96 -8.50
C VAL A 58 -1.58 -17.36 -8.22
N ALA A 59 -1.29 -18.67 -8.24
CA ALA A 59 0.07 -19.16 -8.05
C ALA A 59 1.03 -18.65 -9.14
N ARG A 60 0.57 -18.56 -10.40
CA ARG A 60 1.35 -17.98 -11.52
C ARG A 60 1.64 -16.51 -11.28
N VAL A 61 0.64 -15.71 -10.90
CA VAL A 61 0.83 -14.28 -10.59
C VAL A 61 1.86 -14.08 -9.47
N LYS A 62 1.80 -14.89 -8.41
CA LYS A 62 2.79 -14.86 -7.32
C LYS A 62 4.19 -15.23 -7.81
N HIS A 63 4.30 -16.32 -8.56
CA HIS A 63 5.56 -16.81 -9.12
C HIS A 63 6.20 -15.79 -10.07
N ASP A 64 5.43 -15.20 -10.98
CA ASP A 64 5.95 -14.24 -11.96
C ASP A 64 6.43 -12.95 -11.26
N ALA A 65 5.71 -12.50 -10.24
CA ALA A 65 6.15 -11.38 -9.40
C ALA A 65 7.43 -11.71 -8.63
N PHE A 66 7.53 -12.92 -8.05
CA PHE A 66 8.73 -13.38 -7.37
C PHE A 66 9.93 -13.46 -8.32
N GLU A 67 9.76 -14.04 -9.52
CA GLU A 67 10.82 -14.13 -10.52
C GLU A 67 11.28 -12.74 -10.99
N ALA A 68 10.36 -11.78 -11.17
CA ALA A 68 10.72 -10.41 -11.48
C ALA A 68 11.60 -9.77 -10.38
N ILE A 69 11.22 -9.94 -9.11
CA ILE A 69 12.00 -9.46 -7.95
C ILE A 69 13.37 -10.17 -7.90
N ARG A 70 13.40 -11.49 -8.11
CA ARG A 70 14.61 -12.31 -8.10
C ARG A 70 15.58 -11.87 -9.17
N ILE A 71 15.13 -11.74 -10.42
CA ILE A 71 15.96 -11.30 -11.56
C ILE A 71 16.51 -9.89 -11.30
N ALA A 72 15.67 -8.95 -10.85
CA ALA A 72 16.12 -7.60 -10.53
C ALA A 72 17.18 -7.58 -9.40
N THR A 73 17.00 -8.43 -8.38
CA THR A 73 17.95 -8.56 -7.27
C THR A 73 19.26 -9.18 -7.75
N LEU A 74 19.19 -10.23 -8.57
CA LEU A 74 20.35 -10.92 -9.14
C LEU A 74 21.18 -9.99 -10.03
N GLN A 75 20.53 -9.11 -10.81
CA GLN A 75 21.22 -8.08 -11.59
C GLN A 75 22.00 -7.10 -10.71
N LYS A 76 21.41 -6.63 -9.59
CA LYS A 76 22.10 -5.75 -8.63
C LYS A 76 23.32 -6.43 -8.01
N VAL A 77 23.16 -7.66 -7.55
CA VAL A 77 24.27 -8.45 -6.96
C VAL A 77 25.36 -8.71 -8.00
N ASN A 78 25.00 -9.03 -9.25
CA ASN A 78 25.98 -9.23 -10.31
C ASN A 78 26.75 -7.95 -10.67
N ALA A 79 26.07 -6.81 -10.71
CA ALA A 79 26.72 -5.52 -10.94
C ALA A 79 27.73 -5.20 -9.82
N GLU A 80 27.37 -5.46 -8.57
CA GLU A 80 28.29 -5.26 -7.43
C GLU A 80 29.44 -6.27 -7.44
N ARG A 81 29.19 -7.52 -7.83
CA ARG A 81 30.25 -8.51 -8.03
C ARG A 81 31.26 -8.05 -9.09
N LEU A 82 30.80 -7.46 -10.20
CA LEU A 82 31.68 -6.90 -11.23
C LEU A 82 32.50 -5.74 -10.69
N ARG A 83 31.89 -4.84 -9.91
CA ARG A 83 32.62 -3.76 -9.22
C ARG A 83 33.72 -4.28 -8.29
N LEU A 84 33.45 -5.35 -7.54
CA LEU A 84 34.47 -5.99 -6.70
C LEU A 84 35.67 -6.48 -7.51
N VAL A 85 35.40 -7.10 -8.66
CA VAL A 85 36.45 -7.55 -9.58
C VAL A 85 37.27 -6.37 -10.09
N GLU A 86 36.63 -5.30 -10.55
CA GLU A 86 37.30 -4.09 -11.05
C GLU A 86 38.20 -3.43 -9.99
N ILE A 87 37.74 -3.39 -8.73
CA ILE A 87 38.51 -2.82 -7.60
C ILE A 87 39.76 -3.64 -7.29
N GLU A 88 39.66 -4.98 -7.32
CA GLU A 88 40.79 -5.88 -7.11
C GLU A 88 41.80 -5.77 -8.27
N GLU A 89 41.32 -5.74 -9.51
CA GLU A 89 42.16 -5.63 -10.71
C GLU A 89 42.88 -4.27 -10.81
N SER A 90 42.27 -3.20 -10.28
CA SER A 90 42.84 -1.84 -10.29
C SER A 90 43.89 -1.58 -9.20
N GLY A 91 44.34 -2.60 -8.46
CA GLY A 91 45.45 -2.46 -7.51
C GLY A 91 45.08 -1.89 -6.13
N GLY A 92 43.79 -1.87 -5.78
CA GLY A 92 43.35 -1.90 -4.38
C GLY A 92 43.65 -0.68 -3.50
N GLN A 93 42.81 0.35 -3.62
CA GLN A 93 42.19 0.94 -2.43
C GLN A 93 40.70 1.01 -2.71
N LEU A 94 39.90 0.26 -1.95
CA LEU A 94 38.49 0.59 -1.76
C LEU A 94 38.46 2.05 -1.29
N ARG A 95 38.25 3.00 -2.22
CA ARG A 95 37.73 4.31 -1.85
C ARG A 95 36.37 3.99 -1.22
N ASP A 96 36.37 3.92 0.12
CA ASP A 96 35.24 3.72 1.03
C ASP A 96 34.07 4.71 0.81
N ASP A 97 34.18 5.59 -0.18
CA ASP A 97 33.23 6.61 -0.60
C ASP A 97 31.90 6.06 -1.17
N THR A 98 31.71 4.75 -1.27
CA THR A 98 30.47 4.16 -1.82
C THR A 98 29.51 3.62 -0.77
N LEU A 99 29.96 3.31 0.45
CA LEU A 99 29.06 2.88 1.53
C LEU A 99 28.45 4.05 2.32
N PHE A 100 28.98 5.27 2.18
CA PHE A 100 28.54 6.49 2.91
C PHE A 100 28.07 7.63 1.99
N ARG A 101 27.65 7.33 0.75
CA ARG A 101 27.34 8.31 -0.29
C ARG A 101 25.93 8.92 -0.17
N TYR A 102 25.67 9.62 0.94
CA TYR A 102 24.52 10.55 1.08
C TYR A 102 24.92 11.94 1.61
N ALA A 103 26.20 12.32 1.54
CA ALA A 103 26.64 13.69 1.84
C ALA A 103 27.61 14.20 0.74
N PRO A 104 27.45 15.44 0.26
CA PRO A 104 28.37 16.01 -0.73
C PRO A 104 29.66 16.43 -0.03
N ARG A 105 30.81 15.91 -0.45
CA ARG A 105 32.12 16.43 -0.01
C ARG A 105 33.07 16.68 -1.18
N VAL A 106 33.60 17.90 -1.15
CA VAL A 106 34.67 18.46 -1.97
C VAL A 106 35.99 17.80 -1.61
N GLU A 107 36.71 17.31 -2.62
CA GLU A 107 38.03 16.69 -2.49
C GLU A 107 39.09 17.72 -2.04
N ARG A 108 39.91 17.37 -1.03
CA ARG A 108 41.12 18.11 -0.67
C ARG A 108 42.30 17.15 -0.57
N HIS A 109 43.21 17.25 -1.54
CA HIS A 109 44.54 16.65 -1.47
C HIS A 109 45.40 17.41 -0.45
N VAL A 110 46.03 16.67 0.47
CA VAL A 110 47.10 17.18 1.33
C VAL A 110 48.32 16.27 1.17
N PRO A 111 49.45 16.75 0.64
CA PRO A 111 50.70 16.02 0.69
C PRO A 111 51.41 16.25 2.02
N LYS A 112 52.11 15.21 2.51
CA LYS A 112 52.96 15.23 3.70
C LYS A 112 54.42 15.49 3.31
N SER A 113 55.13 16.23 4.18
CA SER A 113 56.59 16.31 4.47
C SER A 113 57.00 17.79 4.53
N SER A 114 57.99 18.30 5.27
CA SER A 114 59.16 17.78 5.96
C SER A 114 59.73 18.94 6.82
N ALA A 115 60.43 18.61 7.91
CA ALA A 115 61.53 19.36 8.55
C ALA A 115 61.27 20.68 9.31
N GLU A 116 61.13 20.50 10.62
CA GLU A 116 61.89 21.17 11.70
C GLU A 116 63.08 22.05 11.28
N LEU A 117 62.92 23.39 11.23
CA LEU A 117 64.00 24.39 11.44
C LEU A 117 63.55 25.87 11.40
N ALA A 118 62.33 26.22 11.83
CA ALA A 118 61.86 27.62 11.73
C ALA A 118 61.08 28.15 12.95
N SER A 119 61.34 27.68 14.17
CA SER A 119 60.44 27.89 15.32
C SER A 119 60.35 29.31 15.91
N ALA A 120 61.07 30.33 15.41
CA ALA A 120 60.92 31.71 15.90
C ALA A 120 60.27 32.65 14.86
N ALA A 121 60.75 32.68 13.62
CA ALA A 121 60.14 33.47 12.53
C ALA A 121 58.82 32.89 12.01
N GLN A 122 58.55 31.61 12.29
CA GLN A 122 57.31 30.94 11.91
C GLN A 122 56.20 31.22 12.93
N ALA A 123 56.48 31.70 14.14
CA ALA A 123 55.43 32.05 15.12
C ALA A 123 54.63 33.31 14.71
N GLU A 124 55.29 34.36 14.20
CA GLU A 124 54.60 35.54 13.64
C GLU A 124 53.92 35.25 12.30
N ARG A 125 54.54 34.41 11.45
CA ARG A 125 53.90 33.92 10.22
C ARG A 125 52.75 32.96 10.50
N LEU A 126 52.76 32.21 11.59
CA LEU A 126 51.66 31.32 12.02
C LEU A 126 50.54 32.12 12.67
N ALA A 127 50.82 33.21 13.37
CA ALA A 127 49.77 34.11 13.88
C ALA A 127 49.03 34.82 12.73
N SER A 128 49.75 35.34 11.73
CA SER A 128 49.15 35.92 10.52
C SER A 128 48.52 34.86 9.59
N ALA A 129 49.10 33.66 9.48
CA ALA A 129 48.50 32.53 8.76
C ALA A 129 47.30 31.91 9.50
N ALA A 130 47.22 32.01 10.83
CA ALA A 130 46.05 31.64 11.61
C ALA A 130 44.90 32.61 11.33
N VAL A 131 45.16 33.92 11.35
CA VAL A 131 44.16 34.94 10.97
C VAL A 131 43.71 34.79 9.51
N GLN A 132 44.62 34.45 8.59
CA GLN A 132 44.22 34.15 7.20
C GLN A 132 43.46 32.83 7.06
N ARG A 133 43.79 31.81 7.86
CA ARG A 133 43.02 30.57 7.92
C ARG A 133 41.63 30.79 8.51
N ASP A 134 41.50 31.64 9.51
CA ASP A 134 40.23 31.98 10.12
C ASP A 134 39.36 32.79 9.14
N ARG A 135 39.95 33.74 8.39
CA ARG A 135 39.26 34.42 7.28
C ARG A 135 38.84 33.45 6.18
N ALA A 136 39.69 32.49 5.82
CA ALA A 136 39.35 31.47 4.82
C ALA A 136 38.27 30.50 5.33
N GLN A 137 38.27 30.17 6.63
CA GLN A 137 37.22 29.38 7.26
C GLN A 137 35.90 30.14 7.32
N LEU A 138 35.91 31.42 7.70
CA LEU A 138 34.74 32.28 7.69
C LEU A 138 34.18 32.46 6.27
N ALA A 139 35.02 32.68 5.27
CA ALA A 139 34.60 32.74 3.87
C ALA A 139 34.02 31.40 3.39
N ALA A 140 34.59 30.26 3.82
CA ALA A 140 34.05 28.95 3.51
C ALA A 140 32.71 28.66 4.22
N ILE A 141 32.54 29.16 5.45
CA ILE A 141 31.28 29.07 6.20
C ILE A 141 30.22 29.95 5.52
N GLN A 142 30.57 31.17 5.11
CA GLN A 142 29.68 32.07 4.37
C GLN A 142 29.30 31.50 3.00
N ALA A 143 30.24 30.91 2.27
CA ALA A 143 29.96 30.25 1.00
C ALA A 143 29.05 29.01 1.18
N ARG A 144 29.23 28.25 2.27
CA ARG A 144 28.32 27.15 2.62
C ARG A 144 26.93 27.64 3.00
N ALA A 145 26.84 28.68 3.82
CA ALA A 145 25.57 29.29 4.18
C ALA A 145 24.85 29.85 2.94
N GLN A 146 25.58 30.47 2.00
CA GLN A 146 25.04 30.93 0.72
C GLN A 146 24.53 29.77 -0.15
N GLN A 147 25.29 28.68 -0.25
CA GLN A 147 24.84 27.47 -0.97
C GLN A 147 23.63 26.82 -0.30
N GLU A 148 23.58 26.75 1.03
CA GLU A 148 22.43 26.25 1.77
C GLU A 148 21.20 27.13 1.51
N ILE A 149 21.34 28.45 1.56
CA ILE A 149 20.28 29.40 1.21
C ILE A 149 19.81 29.19 -0.25
N GLU A 150 20.74 29.05 -1.21
CA GLU A 150 20.41 28.76 -2.61
C GLU A 150 19.66 27.43 -2.77
N THR A 151 20.08 26.38 -2.06
CA THR A 151 19.39 25.09 -2.09
C THR A 151 17.99 25.15 -1.49
N VAL A 152 17.79 25.91 -0.42
CA VAL A 152 16.47 26.13 0.19
C VAL A 152 15.57 26.92 -0.76
N ILE A 153 16.09 27.99 -1.38
CA ILE A 153 15.35 28.79 -2.37
C ILE A 153 14.96 27.93 -3.58
N LEU A 154 15.88 27.11 -4.11
CA LEU A 154 15.61 26.21 -5.23
C LEU A 154 14.57 25.14 -4.88
N HIS A 155 14.62 24.61 -3.65
CA HIS A 155 13.62 23.68 -3.16
C HIS A 155 12.25 24.35 -3.04
N GLU A 156 12.17 25.55 -2.45
CA GLU A 156 10.92 26.32 -2.35
C GLU A 156 10.33 26.62 -3.73
N LEU A 157 11.14 27.08 -4.68
CA LEU A 157 10.74 27.30 -6.08
C LEU A 157 10.23 26.02 -6.75
N HIS A 158 10.88 24.88 -6.50
CA HIS A 158 10.41 23.60 -7.03
C HIS A 158 9.09 23.17 -6.39
N THR A 159 8.93 23.34 -5.07
CA THR A 159 7.66 23.04 -4.40
C THR A 159 6.53 23.94 -4.87
N GLN A 160 6.82 25.22 -5.11
CA GLN A 160 5.85 26.19 -5.60
C GLN A 160 5.43 25.87 -7.04
N ARG A 161 6.37 25.54 -7.94
CA ARG A 161 6.04 25.06 -9.30
C ARG A 161 5.21 23.79 -9.27
N ALA A 162 5.53 22.85 -8.38
CA ALA A 162 4.74 21.63 -8.23
C ALA A 162 3.33 21.90 -7.68
N GLN A 163 3.17 22.91 -6.81
CA GLN A 163 1.87 23.38 -6.34
C GLN A 163 1.09 24.05 -7.47
N ASP A 164 1.70 24.96 -8.23
CA ASP A 164 1.09 25.64 -9.36
C ASP A 164 0.66 24.64 -10.45
N GLU A 165 1.47 23.63 -10.75
CA GLU A 165 1.12 22.54 -11.68
C GLU A 165 -0.06 21.71 -11.17
N ARG A 166 -0.11 21.41 -9.87
CA ARG A 166 -1.25 20.70 -9.26
C ARG A 166 -2.50 21.55 -9.32
N ASP A 167 -2.41 22.84 -9.01
CA ASP A 167 -3.53 23.76 -9.05
C ASP A 167 -4.01 24.03 -10.48
N ALA A 168 -3.12 24.03 -11.46
CA ALA A 168 -3.48 24.10 -12.87
C ALA A 168 -4.20 22.83 -13.34
N ARG A 169 -3.74 21.64 -12.93
CA ARG A 169 -4.44 20.37 -13.20
C ARG A 169 -5.81 20.32 -12.53
N ASN A 170 -5.90 20.72 -11.26
CA ASN A 170 -7.16 20.79 -10.53
C ASN A 170 -8.14 21.78 -11.19
N ARG A 171 -7.67 22.93 -11.68
CA ARG A 171 -8.50 23.89 -12.45
C ARG A 171 -8.96 23.30 -13.78
N ALA A 172 -8.09 22.59 -14.51
CA ALA A 172 -8.45 21.93 -15.75
C ALA A 172 -9.47 20.80 -15.55
N ASP A 173 -9.31 20.00 -14.50
CA ASP A 173 -10.24 18.91 -14.17
C ASP A 173 -11.58 19.45 -13.64
N ALA A 174 -11.58 20.54 -12.86
CA ALA A 174 -12.80 21.25 -12.48
C ALA A 174 -13.54 21.81 -13.70
N ALA A 175 -12.84 22.45 -14.64
CA ALA A 175 -13.44 22.95 -15.88
C ALA A 175 -14.02 21.81 -16.74
N ARG A 176 -13.35 20.66 -16.81
CA ARG A 176 -13.88 19.46 -17.50
C ARG A 176 -15.11 18.89 -16.79
N ALA A 177 -15.09 18.84 -15.46
CA ALA A 177 -16.22 18.37 -14.67
C ALA A 177 -17.44 19.28 -14.85
N ASP A 178 -17.24 20.60 -14.88
CA ASP A 178 -18.32 21.57 -15.09
C ASP A 178 -18.83 21.54 -16.54
N ALA A 179 -17.96 21.32 -17.54
CA ALA A 179 -18.39 21.09 -18.92
C ALA A 179 -19.23 19.81 -19.06
N LEU A 180 -18.84 18.72 -18.39
CA LEU A 180 -19.62 17.48 -18.37
C LEU A 180 -20.97 17.63 -17.64
N LYS A 181 -21.02 18.45 -16.59
CA LYS A 181 -22.29 18.79 -15.92
C LYS A 181 -23.19 19.60 -16.83
N ALA A 182 -22.66 20.60 -17.54
CA ALA A 182 -23.41 21.40 -18.50
C ALA A 182 -23.97 20.51 -19.63
N GLU A 183 -23.15 19.62 -20.21
CA GLU A 183 -23.61 18.67 -21.23
C GLU A 183 -24.67 17.70 -20.69
N ALA A 184 -24.54 17.25 -19.44
CA ALA A 184 -25.55 16.41 -18.79
C ALA A 184 -26.87 17.16 -18.53
N GLU A 185 -26.80 18.44 -18.18
CA GLU A 185 -27.97 19.31 -18.02
C GLU A 185 -28.66 19.59 -19.36
N GLU A 186 -27.90 19.84 -20.43
CA GLU A 186 -28.42 19.97 -21.79
C GLU A 186 -29.12 18.69 -22.25
N ARG A 187 -28.50 17.52 -22.08
CA ARG A 187 -29.12 16.22 -22.40
C ARG A 187 -30.38 15.94 -21.57
N ARG A 188 -30.41 16.37 -20.31
CA ARG A 188 -31.61 16.27 -19.46
C ARG A 188 -32.72 17.20 -19.97
N ALA A 189 -32.38 18.43 -20.34
CA ALA A 189 -33.32 19.39 -20.92
C ALA A 189 -33.89 18.88 -22.26
N GLU A 190 -33.04 18.32 -23.12
CA GLU A 190 -33.44 17.68 -24.39
C GLU A 190 -34.37 16.48 -24.16
N TYR A 191 -34.06 15.62 -23.19
CA TYR A 191 -34.90 14.48 -22.83
C TYR A 191 -36.28 14.93 -22.31
N VAL A 192 -36.32 15.96 -21.47
CA VAL A 192 -37.57 16.55 -20.97
C VAL A 192 -38.37 17.20 -22.11
N ALA A 193 -37.71 17.90 -23.04
CA ALA A 193 -38.35 18.47 -24.22
C ALA A 193 -38.89 17.39 -25.18
N ALA A 194 -38.17 16.28 -25.36
CA ALA A 194 -38.62 15.14 -26.15
C ALA A 194 -39.82 14.42 -25.51
N GLN A 195 -39.80 14.25 -24.19
CA GLN A 195 -40.94 13.75 -23.41
C GLN A 195 -42.17 14.67 -23.55
N ALA A 196 -41.98 15.99 -23.49
CA ALA A 196 -43.07 16.95 -23.68
C ALA A 196 -43.64 16.92 -25.11
N ARG A 197 -42.81 16.71 -26.14
CA ARG A 197 -43.27 16.52 -27.53
C ARG A 197 -44.08 15.23 -27.69
N LEU A 198 -43.59 14.11 -27.15
CA LEU A 198 -44.32 12.84 -27.14
C LEU A 198 -45.66 12.93 -26.38
N ALA A 199 -45.72 13.72 -25.30
CA ALA A 199 -46.96 13.95 -24.57
C ALA A 199 -47.96 14.80 -25.37
N ARG A 200 -47.49 15.81 -26.11
CA ARG A 200 -48.33 16.60 -27.03
C ARG A 200 -48.88 15.74 -28.17
N ASP A 201 -48.04 14.92 -28.80
CA ASP A 201 -48.47 14.01 -29.88
C ASP A 201 -49.49 12.99 -29.39
N ARG A 202 -49.35 12.50 -28.15
CA ARG A 202 -50.37 11.63 -27.52
C ARG A 202 -51.67 12.37 -27.25
N ALA A 203 -51.61 13.58 -26.70
CA ALA A 203 -52.79 14.41 -26.47
C ALA A 203 -53.52 14.76 -27.77
N GLU A 204 -52.79 15.02 -28.87
CA GLU A 204 -53.36 15.26 -30.19
C GLU A 204 -54.02 14.01 -30.79
N ARG A 205 -53.43 12.82 -30.61
CA ARG A 205 -54.04 11.54 -31.00
C ARG A 205 -55.29 11.23 -30.19
N GLU A 206 -55.25 11.43 -28.88
CA GLU A 206 -56.41 11.28 -28.01
C GLU A 206 -57.52 12.28 -28.35
N ALA A 207 -57.18 13.52 -28.71
CA ALA A 207 -58.14 14.52 -29.19
C ALA A 207 -58.75 14.15 -30.56
N ALA A 208 -57.96 13.57 -31.46
CA ALA A 208 -58.43 13.06 -32.74
C ALA A 208 -59.32 11.81 -32.59
N GLU A 209 -59.01 10.92 -31.63
CA GLU A 209 -59.88 9.79 -31.29
C GLU A 209 -61.19 10.25 -30.64
N GLN A 210 -61.13 11.26 -29.77
CA GLN A 210 -62.33 11.88 -29.19
C GLN A 210 -63.19 12.59 -30.24
N SER A 211 -62.60 13.24 -31.24
CA SER A 211 -63.37 13.86 -32.34
C SER A 211 -64.02 12.79 -33.23
N GLN A 212 -63.33 11.69 -33.53
CA GLN A 212 -63.89 10.54 -34.24
C GLN A 212 -65.03 9.88 -33.44
N LEU A 213 -64.89 9.73 -32.12
CA LEU A 213 -65.96 9.24 -31.26
C LEU A 213 -67.16 10.19 -31.23
N ARG A 214 -66.94 11.50 -31.21
CA ARG A 214 -68.00 12.53 -31.31
C ARG A 214 -68.70 12.48 -32.66
N GLU A 215 -67.99 12.27 -33.76
CA GLU A 215 -68.60 12.08 -35.09
C GLU A 215 -69.41 10.79 -35.17
N VAL A 216 -68.93 9.69 -34.59
CA VAL A 216 -69.67 8.42 -34.51
C VAL A 216 -70.92 8.57 -33.64
N GLN A 217 -70.83 9.32 -32.53
CA GLN A 217 -71.98 9.65 -31.69
C GLN A 217 -72.97 10.58 -32.40
N ALA A 218 -72.50 11.57 -33.15
CA ALA A 218 -73.36 12.46 -33.96
C ALA A 218 -74.07 11.70 -35.08
N LYS A 219 -73.40 10.74 -35.74
CA LYS A 219 -74.00 9.87 -36.75
C LYS A 219 -75.04 8.91 -36.16
N LYS A 220 -74.81 8.40 -34.94
CA LYS A 220 -75.81 7.61 -34.19
C LYS A 220 -77.02 8.46 -33.80
N LEU A 221 -76.80 9.66 -33.26
CA LEU A 221 -77.87 10.61 -32.93
C LEU A 221 -78.67 11.05 -34.18
N ALA A 222 -78.04 11.23 -35.33
CA ALA A 222 -78.73 11.52 -36.59
C ALA A 222 -79.55 10.34 -37.14
N ALA A 223 -79.08 9.10 -36.93
CA ALA A 223 -79.81 7.89 -37.28
C ALA A 223 -81.01 7.68 -36.32
N ASP A 224 -80.82 7.96 -35.04
CA ASP A 224 -81.87 7.90 -34.02
C ASP A 224 -82.91 9.01 -34.21
N GLN A 225 -82.51 10.22 -34.64
CA GLN A 225 -83.44 11.30 -35.02
C GLN A 225 -84.30 10.93 -36.24
N LYS A 226 -83.77 10.20 -37.22
CA LYS A 226 -84.54 9.71 -38.38
C LYS A 226 -85.53 8.60 -38.00
N ARG A 227 -85.16 7.73 -37.05
CA ARG A 227 -86.06 6.72 -36.48
C ARG A 227 -87.15 7.37 -35.62
N ALA A 228 -86.78 8.34 -34.79
CA ALA A 228 -87.69 9.14 -33.99
C ALA A 228 -88.64 9.99 -34.85
N ALA A 229 -88.24 10.49 -36.03
CA ALA A 229 -89.13 11.23 -36.93
C ALA A 229 -90.22 10.35 -37.56
N ILE A 230 -89.95 9.06 -37.78
CA ILE A 230 -90.92 8.08 -38.31
C ILE A 230 -91.90 7.64 -37.21
N GLU A 231 -91.42 7.52 -35.96
CA GLU A 231 -92.24 7.22 -34.79
C GLU A 231 -93.06 8.44 -34.33
N ALA A 232 -92.50 9.65 -34.36
CA ALA A 232 -93.18 10.90 -34.01
C ALA A 232 -94.34 11.23 -34.94
N ARG A 233 -94.30 10.81 -36.22
CA ARG A 233 -95.43 10.97 -37.16
C ARG A 233 -96.61 10.05 -36.81
N ARG A 234 -96.35 8.88 -36.23
CA ARG A 234 -97.36 7.93 -35.73
C ARG A 234 -97.87 8.30 -34.32
N GLU A 235 -97.03 8.93 -33.50
CA GLU A 235 -97.43 9.45 -32.19
C GLU A 235 -98.16 10.81 -32.26
N ALA A 236 -97.92 11.64 -33.27
CA ALA A 236 -98.61 12.92 -33.46
C ALA A 236 -100.12 12.76 -33.68
N GLU A 237 -100.53 11.74 -34.45
CA GLU A 237 -101.93 11.37 -34.69
C GLU A 237 -102.63 10.86 -33.40
N TYR A 238 -101.85 10.28 -32.47
CA TYR A 238 -102.35 9.81 -31.17
C TYR A 238 -102.34 10.91 -30.08
N ARG A 239 -101.49 11.95 -30.25
CA ARG A 239 -101.33 13.07 -29.29
C ARG A 239 -102.34 14.21 -29.49
N ASP A 240 -102.93 14.37 -30.68
CA ASP A 240 -103.99 15.38 -30.89
C ASP A 240 -105.33 15.02 -30.23
N ALA A 241 -105.57 13.73 -29.92
CA ALA A 241 -106.75 13.28 -29.17
C ALA A 241 -106.59 13.43 -27.64
N ASN A 242 -105.38 13.34 -27.10
CA ASN A 242 -105.11 13.44 -25.64
C ASN A 242 -104.71 14.86 -25.18
N ARG A 243 -104.23 15.74 -26.07
CA ARG A 243 -103.85 17.13 -25.73
C ARG A 243 -105.03 18.06 -25.36
N ARG A 244 -106.28 17.67 -25.61
CA ARG A 244 -107.47 18.43 -25.16
C ARG A 244 -107.87 18.14 -23.70
N LYS A 245 -107.31 17.09 -23.05
CA LYS A 245 -107.67 16.70 -21.67
C LYS A 245 -106.58 16.99 -20.61
N GLU A 246 -105.34 17.29 -21.01
CA GLU A 246 -104.23 17.52 -20.06
C GLU A 246 -103.93 19.00 -19.73
N ILE A 247 -104.52 19.96 -20.45
CA ILE A 247 -104.23 21.41 -20.26
C ILE A 247 -104.89 22.00 -18.99
N GLN A 248 -105.88 21.35 -18.36
CA GLN A 248 -106.51 21.85 -17.13
C GLN A 248 -105.87 21.36 -15.80
N ILE A 249 -105.02 20.34 -15.82
CA ILE A 249 -104.47 19.75 -14.57
C ILE A 249 -103.06 20.29 -14.23
N ARG A 250 -102.30 20.79 -15.22
CA ARG A 250 -100.90 21.23 -15.02
C ARG A 250 -100.71 22.60 -14.37
N ALA A 251 -101.74 23.43 -14.25
CA ALA A 251 -101.64 24.73 -13.55
C ALA A 251 -101.68 24.62 -12.00
N LYS A 252 -102.06 23.46 -11.43
CA LYS A 252 -102.15 23.25 -9.96
C LYS A 252 -100.94 22.54 -9.33
N ALA A 253 -99.94 22.14 -10.12
CA ALA A 253 -98.81 21.33 -9.65
C ALA A 253 -97.51 22.11 -9.36
N GLU A 254 -97.36 23.35 -9.85
CA GLU A 254 -96.12 24.12 -9.67
C GLU A 254 -95.99 24.81 -8.29
N VAL A 255 -97.08 24.98 -7.55
CA VAL A 255 -97.04 25.48 -6.15
C VAL A 255 -96.64 24.39 -5.13
N ARG A 256 -96.61 23.10 -5.53
CA ARG A 256 -96.19 21.98 -4.64
C ARG A 256 -94.70 21.62 -4.71
N LYS A 257 -93.95 22.10 -5.72
CA LYS A 257 -92.51 21.81 -5.84
C LYS A 257 -91.64 22.60 -4.85
N ALA A 258 -92.11 23.74 -4.36
CA ALA A 258 -91.39 24.54 -3.35
C ALA A 258 -91.48 23.97 -1.92
N ARG A 259 -92.38 23.02 -1.62
CA ARG A 259 -92.46 22.32 -0.32
C ARG A 259 -91.81 20.92 -0.31
N HIS A 260 -91.27 20.44 -1.44
CA HIS A 260 -90.65 19.11 -1.53
C HIS A 260 -89.11 19.12 -1.33
N GLY A 261 -88.46 20.29 -1.41
CA GLY A 261 -87.03 20.44 -1.17
C GLY A 261 -86.61 20.19 0.29
N GLU A 262 -87.46 20.53 1.25
CA GLU A 262 -87.20 20.28 2.69
C GLU A 262 -87.56 18.85 3.12
N ALA A 263 -88.39 18.13 2.37
CA ALA A 263 -88.78 16.75 2.66
C ALA A 263 -87.76 15.68 2.20
N LEU A 264 -86.83 16.01 1.29
CA LEU A 264 -85.80 15.06 0.82
C LEU A 264 -84.68 14.82 1.85
N ARG A 265 -84.37 15.80 2.70
CA ARG A 265 -83.41 15.62 3.82
C ARG A 265 -84.01 14.87 5.02
N ALA A 266 -85.35 14.88 5.18
CA ALA A 266 -86.05 14.06 6.16
C ALA A 266 -86.25 12.60 5.68
N HIS A 267 -86.21 12.33 4.37
CA HIS A 267 -86.39 11.00 3.79
C HIS A 267 -85.13 10.11 3.89
N GLU A 268 -83.92 10.69 3.95
CA GLU A 268 -82.69 9.91 4.17
C GLU A 268 -82.58 9.35 5.59
N ALA A 269 -83.11 10.06 6.60
CA ALA A 269 -83.22 9.56 7.97
C ALA A 269 -84.36 8.53 8.16
N ALA A 270 -85.44 8.62 7.39
CA ALA A 270 -86.56 7.68 7.45
C ALA A 270 -86.31 6.34 6.72
N VAL A 271 -85.36 6.28 5.78
CA VAL A 271 -84.97 5.03 5.07
C VAL A 271 -84.20 4.05 5.99
N ALA A 272 -83.50 4.54 7.01
CA ALA A 272 -82.84 3.70 8.02
C ALA A 272 -83.83 3.08 9.03
N GLU A 273 -84.92 3.77 9.36
CA GLU A 273 -86.01 3.30 10.22
C GLU A 273 -86.96 2.34 9.48
N LYS A 274 -87.16 2.54 8.17
CA LYS A 274 -88.02 1.69 7.33
C LYS A 274 -87.41 0.30 7.07
N LYS A 275 -86.09 0.18 6.97
CA LYS A 275 -85.43 -1.14 6.84
C LYS A 275 -85.66 -2.04 8.06
N ARG A 276 -85.67 -1.50 9.29
CA ARG A 276 -85.99 -2.28 10.50
C ARG A 276 -87.48 -2.68 10.58
N ARG A 277 -88.39 -1.87 10.03
CA ARG A 277 -89.83 -2.21 9.93
C ARG A 277 -90.15 -3.21 8.82
N ASP A 278 -89.39 -3.21 7.72
CA ASP A 278 -89.58 -4.15 6.62
C ASP A 278 -89.09 -5.57 7.00
N ASP A 279 -88.04 -5.70 7.84
CA ASP A 279 -87.56 -6.99 8.39
C ASP A 279 -88.55 -7.65 9.37
N GLU A 280 -89.33 -6.86 10.13
CA GLU A 280 -90.39 -7.35 11.02
C GLU A 280 -91.71 -7.64 10.25
N ALA A 281 -91.95 -6.94 9.14
CA ALA A 281 -93.07 -7.20 8.24
C ALA A 281 -92.86 -8.44 7.34
N GLU A 282 -91.63 -8.80 6.99
CA GLU A 282 -91.32 -10.06 6.29
C GLU A 282 -91.61 -11.30 7.15
N ARG A 283 -91.32 -11.26 8.47
CA ARG A 283 -91.68 -12.32 9.42
C ARG A 283 -93.20 -12.47 9.55
N ALA A 284 -93.96 -11.38 9.47
CA ALA A 284 -95.43 -11.39 9.47
C ALA A 284 -96.03 -11.85 8.11
N ARG A 285 -95.34 -11.64 6.98
CA ARG A 285 -95.75 -12.15 5.65
C ARG A 285 -95.53 -13.66 5.51
N GLN A 286 -94.48 -14.22 6.10
CA GLN A 286 -94.22 -15.66 6.09
C GLN A 286 -95.29 -16.45 6.89
N GLN A 287 -95.80 -15.88 7.99
CA GLN A 287 -96.90 -16.47 8.77
C GLN A 287 -98.25 -16.39 8.03
N ARG A 288 -98.54 -15.30 7.31
CA ARG A 288 -99.77 -15.16 6.50
C ARG A 288 -99.78 -16.04 5.23
N LEU A 289 -98.62 -16.32 4.64
CA LEU A 289 -98.48 -17.24 3.50
C LEU A 289 -98.65 -18.72 3.91
N ALA A 290 -98.32 -19.10 5.15
CA ALA A 290 -98.61 -20.44 5.69
C ALA A 290 -100.12 -20.65 5.92
N GLU A 291 -100.83 -19.64 6.45
CA GLU A 291 -102.28 -19.66 6.64
C GLU A 291 -103.08 -19.66 5.31
N GLN A 292 -102.55 -19.01 4.27
CA GLN A 292 -103.16 -19.03 2.93
C GLN A 292 -103.00 -20.39 2.20
N LYS A 293 -101.87 -21.08 2.43
CA LYS A 293 -101.63 -22.44 1.91
C LYS A 293 -102.52 -23.48 2.60
N ALA A 294 -102.79 -23.34 3.90
CA ALA A 294 -103.75 -24.17 4.61
C ALA A 294 -105.21 -23.97 4.13
N ARG A 295 -105.62 -22.72 3.83
CA ARG A 295 -106.96 -22.40 3.31
C ARG A 295 -107.20 -22.88 1.87
N THR A 296 -106.17 -22.89 1.04
CA THR A 296 -106.25 -23.39 -0.35
C THR A 296 -106.22 -24.93 -0.44
N ALA A 297 -105.51 -25.60 0.48
CA ALA A 297 -105.58 -27.06 0.61
C ALA A 297 -106.98 -27.55 1.00
N ALA A 298 -107.66 -26.86 1.93
CA ALA A 298 -109.03 -27.20 2.34
C ALA A 298 -110.08 -26.99 1.22
N GLN A 299 -109.92 -25.95 0.39
CA GLN A 299 -110.81 -25.70 -0.76
C GLN A 299 -110.61 -26.71 -1.91
N ASN A 300 -109.40 -27.24 -2.07
CA ASN A 300 -109.10 -28.27 -3.06
C ASN A 300 -109.57 -29.67 -2.63
N ALA A 301 -109.63 -29.97 -1.32
CA ALA A 301 -110.27 -31.19 -0.80
C ALA A 301 -111.78 -31.20 -1.08
N ALA A 302 -112.48 -30.09 -0.81
CA ALA A 302 -113.93 -29.96 -1.06
C ALA A 302 -114.31 -29.98 -2.56
N ARG A 303 -113.40 -29.60 -3.47
CA ARG A 303 -113.60 -29.72 -4.92
C ARG A 303 -113.43 -31.16 -5.43
N ARG A 304 -112.60 -31.97 -4.77
CA ARG A 304 -112.38 -33.38 -5.13
C ARG A 304 -113.59 -34.25 -4.76
N GLU A 305 -114.24 -34.01 -3.61
CA GLU A 305 -115.48 -34.71 -3.24
C GLU A 305 -116.63 -34.43 -4.23
N LYS A 306 -116.83 -33.16 -4.61
CA LYS A 306 -117.85 -32.77 -5.61
C LYS A 306 -117.57 -33.27 -7.03
N MET A 307 -116.31 -33.59 -7.36
CA MET A 307 -115.93 -34.19 -8.64
C MET A 307 -116.13 -35.72 -8.63
N LEU A 308 -115.89 -36.39 -7.50
CA LEU A 308 -116.14 -37.83 -7.33
C LEU A 308 -117.64 -38.17 -7.38
N GLU A 309 -118.51 -37.26 -6.93
CA GLU A 309 -119.98 -37.41 -7.07
C GLU A 309 -120.46 -37.27 -8.52
N ARG A 310 -119.81 -36.42 -9.33
CA ARG A 310 -120.11 -36.27 -10.77
C ARG A 310 -119.62 -37.46 -11.61
N VAL A 311 -118.52 -38.09 -11.20
CA VAL A 311 -117.98 -39.31 -11.83
C VAL A 311 -118.84 -40.54 -11.49
N ARG A 312 -119.42 -40.61 -10.28
CA ARG A 312 -120.38 -41.67 -9.89
C ARG A 312 -121.71 -41.60 -10.64
N ALA A 313 -122.18 -40.41 -11.02
CA ALA A 313 -123.39 -40.23 -11.83
C ALA A 313 -123.19 -40.47 -13.34
N ALA A 314 -121.95 -40.36 -13.84
CA ALA A 314 -121.62 -40.62 -15.24
C ALA A 314 -121.26 -42.11 -15.51
N ALA A 315 -120.85 -42.86 -14.47
CA ALA A 315 -120.54 -44.28 -14.56
C ALA A 315 -121.79 -45.18 -14.75
N SER A 316 -122.95 -44.80 -14.20
CA SER A 316 -124.20 -45.59 -14.33
C SER A 316 -124.90 -45.44 -15.69
N ALA A 317 -124.45 -44.53 -16.56
CA ALA A 317 -125.00 -44.30 -17.90
C ALA A 317 -124.15 -44.93 -19.02
N HIS A 318 -122.98 -45.50 -18.72
CA HIS A 318 -122.02 -46.01 -19.72
C HIS A 318 -122.01 -47.55 -19.84
N GLU A 319 -122.79 -48.29 -19.04
CA GLU A 319 -122.79 -49.76 -19.03
C GLU A 319 -123.55 -50.42 -20.20
N HIS A 320 -124.30 -49.68 -21.03
CA HIS A 320 -125.12 -50.26 -22.12
C HIS A 320 -124.56 -50.06 -23.56
N SER A 321 -123.39 -49.44 -23.75
CA SER A 321 -122.84 -49.17 -25.11
C SER A 321 -121.47 -49.81 -25.42
N GLN A 322 -120.88 -50.57 -24.48
CA GLN A 322 -119.49 -51.04 -24.61
C GLN A 322 -119.27 -52.28 -25.51
N ALA A 323 -120.32 -53.00 -25.92
CA ALA A 323 -120.14 -54.22 -26.73
C ALA A 323 -119.88 -53.98 -28.23
N GLN A 324 -120.16 -52.78 -28.77
CA GLN A 324 -119.97 -52.47 -30.20
C GLN A 324 -118.72 -51.62 -30.51
N LEU A 325 -118.12 -50.97 -29.50
CA LEU A 325 -116.92 -50.12 -29.65
C LEU A 325 -115.58 -50.88 -29.59
N ALA A 326 -115.57 -52.10 -29.02
CA ALA A 326 -114.35 -52.90 -28.87
C ALA A 326 -113.75 -53.42 -30.19
N ARG A 327 -114.52 -53.43 -31.29
CA ARG A 327 -114.03 -53.87 -32.62
C ARG A 327 -113.38 -52.76 -33.45
N GLN A 328 -113.62 -51.49 -33.14
CA GLN A 328 -113.09 -50.33 -33.92
C GLN A 328 -111.79 -49.75 -33.34
N LEU A 329 -111.35 -50.19 -32.16
CA LEU A 329 -110.14 -49.69 -31.50
C LEU A 329 -108.84 -50.38 -31.96
N LEU A 330 -108.90 -51.68 -32.24
CA LEU A 330 -107.71 -52.46 -32.63
C LEU A 330 -107.09 -52.02 -33.96
N GLU A 331 -107.89 -51.54 -34.91
CA GLU A 331 -107.39 -51.06 -36.20
C GLU A 331 -106.70 -49.69 -36.09
N ARG A 332 -107.08 -48.85 -35.11
CA ARG A 332 -106.48 -47.52 -34.89
C ARG A 332 -105.18 -47.56 -34.11
N GLU A 333 -104.94 -48.61 -33.33
CA GLU A 333 -103.71 -48.77 -32.55
C GLU A 333 -102.50 -49.10 -33.45
N ALA A 334 -102.68 -49.93 -34.48
CA ALA A 334 -101.61 -50.27 -35.43
C ALA A 334 -101.12 -49.06 -36.24
N GLU A 335 -102.03 -48.20 -36.72
CA GLU A 335 -101.66 -46.98 -37.49
C GLU A 335 -101.02 -45.88 -36.62
N ALA A 336 -101.23 -45.92 -35.30
CA ALA A 336 -100.61 -44.99 -34.37
C ALA A 336 -99.17 -45.41 -34.03
N GLU A 337 -98.89 -46.71 -33.93
CA GLU A 337 -97.56 -47.25 -33.66
C GLU A 337 -96.58 -47.00 -34.82
N GLU A 338 -97.02 -47.17 -36.08
CA GLU A 338 -96.16 -46.87 -37.23
C GLU A 338 -95.78 -45.39 -37.32
N ARG A 339 -96.70 -44.48 -36.99
CA ARG A 339 -96.42 -43.04 -36.94
C ARG A 339 -95.46 -42.68 -35.82
N ARG A 340 -95.54 -43.37 -34.69
CA ARG A 340 -94.62 -43.17 -33.56
C ARG A 340 -93.21 -43.65 -33.90
N LEU A 341 -93.06 -44.80 -34.53
CA LEU A 341 -91.76 -45.33 -34.96
C LEU A 341 -91.08 -44.42 -36.00
N ARG A 342 -91.82 -43.87 -36.96
CA ARG A 342 -91.28 -42.89 -37.93
C ARG A 342 -90.84 -41.58 -37.26
N TRP A 343 -91.58 -41.12 -36.27
CA TRP A 343 -91.22 -39.93 -35.50
C TRP A 343 -90.01 -40.17 -34.60
N GLU A 344 -89.91 -41.33 -33.95
CA GLU A 344 -88.76 -41.72 -33.13
C GLU A 344 -87.49 -41.88 -33.98
N ALA A 345 -87.59 -42.47 -35.19
CA ALA A 345 -86.48 -42.56 -36.14
C ALA A 345 -86.02 -41.17 -36.62
N ALA A 346 -86.93 -40.29 -37.04
CA ALA A 346 -86.61 -38.93 -37.45
C ALA A 346 -86.01 -38.09 -36.30
N LYS A 347 -86.50 -38.29 -35.07
CA LYS A 347 -85.94 -37.66 -33.86
C LYS A 347 -84.54 -38.19 -33.54
N ALA A 348 -84.29 -39.48 -33.72
CA ALA A 348 -82.98 -40.09 -33.53
C ALA A 348 -81.96 -39.55 -34.54
N GLU A 349 -82.34 -39.43 -35.82
CA GLU A 349 -81.49 -38.83 -36.87
C GLU A 349 -81.17 -37.35 -36.58
N TYR A 350 -82.17 -36.57 -36.14
CA TYR A 350 -81.97 -35.17 -35.75
C TYR A 350 -81.02 -35.04 -34.54
N LEU A 351 -81.21 -35.87 -33.51
CA LEU A 351 -80.32 -35.87 -32.34
C LEU A 351 -78.90 -36.34 -32.69
N ALA A 352 -78.75 -37.30 -33.60
CA ALA A 352 -77.45 -37.74 -34.10
C ALA A 352 -76.74 -36.63 -34.89
N MET A 353 -77.47 -35.87 -35.72
CA MET A 353 -76.92 -34.71 -36.44
C MET A 353 -76.48 -33.60 -35.47
N VAL A 354 -77.29 -33.31 -34.43
CA VAL A 354 -76.94 -32.32 -33.39
C VAL A 354 -75.73 -32.79 -32.58
N ALA A 355 -75.66 -34.07 -32.22
CA ALA A 355 -74.53 -34.67 -31.51
C ALA A 355 -73.25 -34.58 -32.36
N ALA A 356 -73.30 -34.95 -33.64
CA ALA A 356 -72.17 -34.84 -34.56
C ALA A 356 -71.67 -33.39 -34.70
N ARG A 357 -72.58 -32.43 -34.85
CA ARG A 357 -72.23 -31.00 -34.93
C ARG A 357 -71.63 -30.47 -33.61
N SER A 358 -72.08 -30.98 -32.46
CA SER A 358 -71.51 -30.62 -31.17
C SER A 358 -70.13 -31.25 -30.95
N ALA A 359 -69.92 -32.50 -31.39
CA ALA A 359 -68.65 -33.20 -31.34
C ALA A 359 -67.60 -32.54 -32.24
N GLU A 360 -67.98 -32.08 -33.45
CA GLU A 360 -67.08 -31.35 -34.34
C GLU A 360 -66.67 -29.99 -33.73
N LYS A 361 -67.60 -29.28 -33.09
CA LYS A 361 -67.29 -28.03 -32.35
C LYS A 361 -66.36 -28.29 -31.17
N GLN A 362 -66.59 -29.37 -30.41
CA GLN A 362 -65.72 -29.77 -29.30
C GLN A 362 -64.34 -30.19 -29.80
N ALA A 363 -64.24 -30.91 -30.92
CA ALA A 363 -62.96 -31.26 -31.54
C ALA A 363 -62.17 -30.02 -31.99
N LYS A 364 -62.85 -29.03 -32.60
CA LYS A 364 -62.24 -27.73 -32.95
C LYS A 364 -61.80 -26.95 -31.71
N ALA A 365 -62.63 -26.89 -30.67
CA ALA A 365 -62.28 -26.24 -29.41
C ALA A 365 -61.07 -26.91 -28.73
N ASN A 366 -61.03 -28.24 -28.70
CA ASN A 366 -59.91 -29.01 -28.16
C ASN A 366 -58.64 -28.85 -29.01
N GLY A 367 -58.76 -28.73 -30.34
CA GLY A 367 -57.65 -28.42 -31.23
C GLY A 367 -57.01 -27.07 -30.90
N LEU A 368 -57.82 -26.03 -30.77
CA LEU A 368 -57.38 -24.68 -30.40
C LEU A 368 -56.75 -24.63 -29.00
N LEU A 369 -57.32 -25.35 -28.02
CA LEU A 369 -56.75 -25.45 -26.68
C LEU A 369 -55.35 -26.10 -26.71
N ARG A 370 -55.17 -27.19 -27.48
CA ARG A 370 -53.86 -27.84 -27.63
C ARG A 370 -52.84 -26.95 -28.35
N GLU A 371 -53.28 -26.16 -29.32
CA GLU A 371 -52.41 -25.18 -29.99
C GLU A 371 -51.98 -24.06 -29.03
N LEU A 372 -52.90 -23.58 -28.20
CA LEU A 372 -52.61 -22.62 -27.14
C LEU A 372 -51.66 -23.21 -26.08
N GLU A 373 -51.89 -24.45 -25.62
CA GLU A 373 -50.98 -25.16 -24.71
C GLU A 373 -49.58 -25.27 -25.32
N ARG A 374 -49.45 -25.76 -26.56
CA ARG A 374 -48.16 -25.83 -27.24
C ARG A 374 -47.50 -24.45 -27.40
N SER A 375 -48.27 -23.39 -27.62
CA SER A 375 -47.72 -22.04 -27.69
C SER A 375 -47.24 -21.57 -26.32
N ASN A 376 -48.02 -21.82 -25.26
CA ASN A 376 -47.67 -21.49 -23.89
C ASN A 376 -46.45 -22.27 -23.41
N ASP A 377 -46.34 -23.57 -23.74
CA ASP A 377 -45.18 -24.40 -23.44
C ASP A 377 -43.92 -23.82 -24.13
N LYS A 378 -44.02 -23.45 -25.41
CA LYS A 378 -42.92 -22.77 -26.12
C LYS A 378 -42.54 -21.44 -25.47
N TYR A 379 -43.52 -20.66 -25.01
CA TYR A 379 -43.24 -19.41 -24.29
C TYR A 379 -42.60 -19.69 -22.93
N ALA A 380 -43.05 -20.71 -22.20
CA ALA A 380 -42.48 -21.12 -20.92
C ALA A 380 -41.03 -21.59 -21.09
N ASP A 381 -40.76 -22.45 -22.08
CA ASP A 381 -39.42 -22.91 -22.42
C ASP A 381 -38.51 -21.74 -22.80
N ALA A 382 -38.98 -20.81 -23.62
CA ALA A 382 -38.21 -19.61 -24.00
C ALA A 382 -37.93 -18.70 -22.80
N VAL A 383 -38.83 -18.61 -21.81
CA VAL A 383 -38.59 -17.86 -20.58
C VAL A 383 -37.57 -18.58 -19.70
N LEU A 384 -37.66 -19.90 -19.55
CA LEU A 384 -36.69 -20.70 -18.80
C LEU A 384 -35.29 -20.64 -19.42
N GLU A 385 -35.19 -20.71 -20.75
CA GLU A 385 -33.91 -20.59 -21.47
C GLU A 385 -33.28 -19.20 -21.25
N LYS A 386 -34.09 -18.13 -21.31
CA LYS A 386 -33.63 -16.77 -20.99
C LYS A 386 -33.16 -16.65 -19.55
N GLN A 387 -33.86 -17.26 -18.59
CA GLN A 387 -33.44 -17.27 -17.19
C GLN A 387 -32.14 -18.05 -17.01
N ALA A 388 -32.00 -19.23 -17.61
CA ALA A 388 -30.79 -20.04 -17.58
C ALA A 388 -29.59 -19.30 -18.20
N ALA A 389 -29.79 -18.62 -19.34
CA ALA A 389 -28.77 -17.78 -19.95
C ALA A 389 -28.38 -16.58 -19.06
N ALA A 390 -29.35 -15.91 -18.44
CA ALA A 390 -29.10 -14.82 -17.50
C ALA A 390 -28.34 -15.30 -16.26
N GLU A 391 -28.68 -16.47 -15.71
CA GLU A 391 -27.94 -17.09 -14.61
C GLU A 391 -26.53 -17.51 -15.02
N GLY A 392 -26.36 -18.06 -16.21
CA GLY A 392 -25.04 -18.37 -16.79
C GLY A 392 -24.15 -17.14 -16.88
N ASN A 393 -24.71 -16.02 -17.36
CA ASN A 393 -24.02 -14.73 -17.43
C ASN A 393 -23.70 -14.16 -16.03
N ARG A 394 -24.59 -14.32 -15.05
CA ARG A 394 -24.31 -13.92 -13.66
C ARG A 394 -23.20 -14.76 -13.04
N LYS A 395 -23.23 -16.08 -13.24
CA LYS A 395 -22.20 -17.01 -12.75
C LYS A 395 -20.84 -16.71 -13.39
N SER A 396 -20.79 -16.47 -14.70
CA SER A 396 -19.54 -16.09 -15.39
C SER A 396 -19.02 -14.72 -14.92
N PHE A 397 -19.89 -13.73 -14.73
CA PHE A 397 -19.51 -12.44 -14.16
C PHE A 397 -18.95 -12.58 -12.74
N HIS A 398 -19.61 -13.34 -11.87
CA HIS A 398 -19.11 -13.60 -10.51
C HIS A 398 -17.79 -14.37 -10.51
N ALA A 399 -17.60 -15.32 -11.43
CA ALA A 399 -16.33 -16.04 -11.59
C ALA A 399 -15.20 -15.10 -12.03
N GLN A 400 -15.44 -14.23 -13.02
CA GLN A 400 -14.48 -13.22 -13.47
C GLN A 400 -14.15 -12.21 -12.36
N LEU A 401 -15.17 -11.74 -11.63
CA LEU A 401 -14.98 -10.83 -10.51
C LEU A 401 -14.12 -11.49 -9.42
N ARG A 402 -14.43 -12.74 -9.05
CA ARG A 402 -13.64 -13.50 -8.08
C ARG A 402 -12.20 -13.66 -8.53
N GLU A 403 -11.97 -14.05 -9.79
CA GLU A 403 -10.62 -14.15 -10.35
C GLU A 403 -9.88 -12.81 -10.31
N SER A 404 -10.55 -11.70 -10.61
CA SER A 404 -9.97 -10.35 -10.53
C SER A 404 -9.58 -9.95 -9.10
N LEU A 405 -10.41 -10.30 -8.11
CA LEU A 405 -10.14 -10.04 -6.69
C LEU A 405 -8.98 -10.90 -6.19
N ASP A 406 -8.96 -12.17 -6.58
CA ASP A 406 -7.87 -13.10 -6.25
C ASP A 406 -6.54 -12.62 -6.84
N ARG A 407 -6.53 -12.15 -8.10
CA ARG A 407 -5.35 -11.50 -8.73
C ARG A 407 -4.88 -10.29 -7.93
N ARG A 408 -5.79 -9.38 -7.58
CA ARG A 408 -5.45 -8.18 -6.79
C ARG A 408 -4.93 -8.53 -5.39
N ALA A 409 -5.52 -9.53 -4.74
CA ALA A 409 -5.05 -10.02 -3.44
C ALA A 409 -3.63 -10.61 -3.56
N ALA A 410 -3.37 -11.42 -4.59
CA ALA A 410 -2.05 -11.97 -4.88
C ALA A 410 -1.01 -10.87 -5.13
N SER A 411 -1.32 -9.89 -5.97
CA SER A 411 -0.42 -8.76 -6.23
C SER A 411 -0.13 -7.94 -4.97
N ARG A 412 -1.14 -7.68 -4.13
CA ARG A 412 -0.94 -6.99 -2.83
C ARG A 412 -0.07 -7.80 -1.88
N SER A 413 -0.29 -9.11 -1.81
CA SER A 413 0.53 -10.01 -0.98
C SER A 413 2.00 -9.99 -1.42
N MET A 414 2.27 -10.04 -2.73
CA MET A 414 3.63 -9.94 -3.26
C MET A 414 4.26 -8.57 -3.04
N ALA A 415 3.50 -7.48 -3.15
CA ALA A 415 4.01 -6.14 -2.86
C ALA A 415 4.37 -5.96 -1.37
N LEU A 416 3.60 -6.56 -0.45
CA LEU A 416 3.95 -6.58 0.97
C LEU A 416 5.21 -7.42 1.22
N PHE A 417 5.32 -8.57 0.58
CA PHE A 417 6.52 -9.41 0.64
C PHE A 417 7.77 -8.65 0.16
N GLU A 418 7.68 -7.91 -0.95
CA GLU A 418 8.79 -7.08 -1.45
C GLU A 418 9.19 -5.98 -0.45
N ARG A 419 8.21 -5.35 0.21
CA ARG A 419 8.48 -4.36 1.27
C ARG A 419 9.21 -4.99 2.45
N HIS A 420 8.77 -6.15 2.91
CA HIS A 420 9.45 -6.88 3.98
C HIS A 420 10.88 -7.25 3.59
N LEU A 421 11.09 -7.80 2.39
CA LEU A 421 12.45 -8.06 1.88
C LEU A 421 13.30 -6.79 1.85
N THR A 422 12.74 -5.66 1.47
CA THR A 422 13.48 -4.38 1.43
C THR A 422 13.95 -3.95 2.82
N VAL A 423 13.08 -4.08 3.82
CA VAL A 423 13.40 -3.79 5.23
C VAL A 423 14.46 -4.75 5.76
N ASP A 424 14.32 -6.05 5.50
CA ASP A 424 15.29 -7.07 5.92
C ASP A 424 16.65 -6.86 5.25
N ARG A 425 16.64 -6.45 3.97
CA ARG A 425 17.86 -6.10 3.23
C ARG A 425 18.51 -4.84 3.76
N SER A 426 17.76 -3.83 4.20
CA SER A 426 18.37 -2.67 4.90
C SER A 426 18.98 -3.08 6.22
N ALA A 427 18.28 -3.86 7.04
CA ALA A 427 18.79 -4.30 8.33
C ALA A 427 20.11 -5.09 8.17
N ARG A 428 20.16 -6.02 7.21
CA ARG A 428 21.37 -6.79 6.88
C ARG A 428 22.52 -5.93 6.33
N ARG A 429 22.21 -4.91 5.54
CA ARG A 429 23.22 -3.91 5.10
C ARG A 429 23.80 -3.15 6.27
N ASP A 430 22.95 -2.73 7.20
CA ASP A 430 23.38 -1.99 8.40
C ASP A 430 24.19 -2.88 9.36
N GLU A 431 23.83 -4.16 9.47
CA GLU A 431 24.63 -5.16 10.21
C GLU A 431 26.01 -5.36 9.56
N TYR A 432 26.06 -5.50 8.24
CA TYR A 432 27.32 -5.61 7.51
C TYR A 432 28.19 -4.36 7.68
N ALA A 433 27.60 -3.17 7.56
CA ALA A 433 28.30 -1.90 7.78
C ALA A 433 28.85 -1.78 9.20
N ARG A 434 28.08 -2.21 10.22
CA ARG A 434 28.53 -2.29 11.61
C ARG A 434 29.69 -3.26 11.79
N ALA A 435 29.63 -4.44 11.17
CA ALA A 435 30.72 -5.41 11.21
C ALA A 435 32.00 -4.87 10.57
N CYS A 436 31.91 -4.27 9.38
CA CYS A 436 33.05 -3.63 8.71
C CYS A 436 33.64 -2.48 9.54
N LEU A 437 32.80 -1.66 10.20
CA LEU A 437 33.27 -0.62 11.10
C LEU A 437 33.99 -1.23 12.32
N GLY A 438 33.45 -2.30 12.89
CA GLY A 438 34.05 -3.04 14.01
C GLY A 438 35.43 -3.59 13.66
N GLU A 439 35.60 -4.19 12.48
CA GLU A 439 36.90 -4.67 11.99
C GLU A 439 37.91 -3.52 11.82
N LYS A 440 37.48 -2.38 11.27
CA LYS A 440 38.34 -1.19 11.15
C LYS A 440 38.76 -0.65 12.51
N LEU A 441 37.82 -0.58 13.47
CA LEU A 441 38.13 -0.17 14.83
C LEU A 441 39.13 -1.11 15.49
N ALA A 442 38.95 -2.43 15.34
CA ALA A 442 39.90 -3.43 15.84
C ALA A 442 41.30 -3.27 15.23
N GLN A 443 41.40 -3.02 13.92
CA GLN A 443 42.68 -2.73 13.26
C GLN A 443 43.32 -1.43 13.77
N THR A 444 42.53 -0.39 14.01
CA THR A 444 43.05 0.86 14.59
C THR A 444 43.48 0.67 16.03
N ASP A 445 42.77 -0.13 16.82
CA ASP A 445 43.09 -0.43 18.21
C ASP A 445 44.37 -1.27 18.30
N GLU A 446 44.56 -2.23 17.39
CA GLU A 446 45.80 -2.99 17.26
C GLU A 446 46.97 -2.07 16.90
N ARG A 447 46.77 -1.12 15.97
CA ARG A 447 47.78 -0.11 15.64
C ARG A 447 48.09 0.82 16.80
N ILE A 448 47.08 1.28 17.55
CA ILE A 448 47.28 2.13 18.73
C ILE A 448 48.03 1.35 19.80
N SER A 449 47.67 0.09 20.01
CA SER A 449 48.32 -0.81 20.97
C SER A 449 49.77 -1.07 20.60
N SER A 450 50.10 -1.28 19.32
CA SER A 450 51.48 -1.45 18.88
C SER A 450 52.32 -0.18 19.08
N ILE A 451 51.75 1.01 18.78
CA ILE A 451 52.40 2.30 19.05
C ILE A 451 52.62 2.50 20.55
N ARG A 452 51.64 2.15 21.39
CA ARG A 452 51.74 2.25 22.85
C ARG A 452 52.82 1.32 23.39
N ASN A 453 52.83 0.06 22.96
CA ASN A 453 53.84 -0.93 23.36
C ASN A 453 55.25 -0.47 22.96
N TYR A 454 55.40 0.06 21.74
CA TYR A 454 56.67 0.62 21.28
C TYR A 454 57.14 1.81 22.15
N ARG A 455 56.23 2.72 22.51
CA ARG A 455 56.54 3.84 23.42
C ARG A 455 56.93 3.35 24.82
N GLU A 456 56.22 2.38 25.38
CA GLU A 456 56.53 1.79 26.68
C GLU A 456 57.90 1.10 26.68
N GLN A 457 58.24 0.38 25.61
CA GLN A 457 59.58 -0.21 25.42
C GLN A 457 60.67 0.86 25.37
N SER A 458 60.50 1.90 24.56
CA SER A 458 61.49 2.99 24.46
C SER A 458 61.68 3.73 25.80
N LEU A 459 60.61 3.91 26.58
CA LEU A 459 60.72 4.48 27.93
C LEU A 459 61.48 3.57 28.89
N ARG A 460 61.27 2.25 28.83
CA ARG A 460 62.03 1.27 29.63
C ARG A 460 63.51 1.29 29.27
N GLU A 461 63.85 1.36 27.99
CA GLU A 461 65.24 1.47 27.51
C GLU A 461 65.90 2.75 28.01
N ARG A 462 65.22 3.91 27.91
CA ARG A 462 65.72 5.18 28.45
C ARG A 462 65.96 5.12 29.95
N ARG A 463 65.04 4.51 30.71
CA ARG A 463 65.21 4.31 32.17
C ARG A 463 66.37 3.37 32.47
N ALA A 464 66.52 2.27 31.74
CA ALA A 464 67.63 1.34 31.91
C ALA A 464 68.97 2.03 31.61
N LEU A 465 69.04 2.85 30.56
CA LEU A 465 70.24 3.62 30.21
C LEU A 465 70.52 4.72 31.25
N ALA A 466 69.51 5.43 31.73
CA ALA A 466 69.64 6.38 32.83
C ALA A 466 70.15 5.70 34.11
N ASN A 467 69.63 4.54 34.47
CA ASN A 467 70.10 3.77 35.63
C ASN A 467 71.54 3.28 35.43
N ARG A 468 71.90 2.77 34.25
CA ARG A 468 73.29 2.35 33.93
C ARG A 468 74.26 3.53 34.03
N THR A 469 73.89 4.68 33.48
CA THR A 469 74.73 5.89 33.56
C THR A 469 74.82 6.44 34.98
N ALA A 470 73.77 6.33 35.79
CA ALA A 470 73.81 6.64 37.22
C ALA A 470 74.75 5.70 37.98
N GLN A 471 74.65 4.39 37.76
CA GLN A 471 75.55 3.38 38.33
C GLN A 471 77.01 3.64 37.94
N GLN A 472 77.28 3.92 36.66
CA GLN A 472 78.63 4.28 36.20
C GLN A 472 79.17 5.54 36.89
N LYS A 473 78.32 6.55 37.12
CA LYS A 473 78.70 7.76 37.86
C LYS A 473 78.99 7.45 39.32
N GLU A 474 78.20 6.60 39.95
CA GLU A 474 78.41 6.15 41.33
C GLU A 474 79.69 5.33 41.46
N GLU A 475 79.95 4.38 40.56
CA GLU A 475 81.21 3.62 40.48
C GLU A 475 82.41 4.54 40.26
N LEU A 476 82.28 5.56 39.39
CA LEU A 476 83.32 6.58 39.20
C LEU A 476 83.52 7.41 40.47
N ALA A 477 82.45 7.82 41.14
CA ALA A 477 82.52 8.56 42.39
C ALA A 477 83.18 7.72 43.50
N GLU A 478 82.82 6.45 43.63
CA GLU A 478 83.48 5.51 44.54
C GLU A 478 84.95 5.30 44.19
N ARG A 479 85.32 5.22 42.90
CA ARG A 479 86.72 5.13 42.48
C ARG A 479 87.47 6.42 42.83
N VAL A 480 86.87 7.59 42.61
CA VAL A 480 87.44 8.88 43.00
C VAL A 480 87.61 8.99 44.51
N GLU A 481 86.63 8.56 45.30
CA GLU A 481 86.74 8.50 46.76
C GLU A 481 87.79 7.48 47.22
N ARG A 482 87.86 6.31 46.58
CA ARG A 482 88.96 5.35 46.81
C ARG A 482 90.32 5.98 46.50
N MET A 483 90.47 6.68 45.38
CA MET A 483 91.70 7.42 45.05
C MET A 483 92.03 8.50 46.08
N ARG A 484 91.02 9.24 46.59
CA ARG A 484 91.20 10.24 47.66
C ARG A 484 91.71 9.60 48.95
N LEU A 485 91.18 8.43 49.31
CA LEU A 485 91.55 7.69 50.52
C LEU A 485 92.93 7.02 50.39
N THR A 486 93.24 6.40 49.25
CA THR A 486 94.50 5.65 49.04
C THR A 486 95.67 6.54 48.61
N LYS A 487 95.42 7.77 48.12
CA LYS A 487 96.43 8.68 47.53
C LYS A 487 97.22 8.05 46.37
N VAL A 488 96.70 6.98 45.79
CA VAL A 488 97.26 6.26 44.64
C VAL A 488 96.27 6.37 43.48
N PHE A 489 96.78 6.82 42.35
CA PHE A 489 96.07 7.00 41.09
C PHE A 489 96.16 5.71 40.28
N GLU A 490 95.08 4.94 40.22
CA GLU A 490 95.01 3.73 39.39
C GLU A 490 94.35 4.09 38.06
N LEU A 491 95.15 4.14 36.98
CA LEU A 491 94.64 4.43 35.65
C LEU A 491 94.66 3.16 34.79
N PRO A 492 93.49 2.61 34.40
CA PRO A 492 93.44 1.41 33.56
C PRO A 492 94.20 1.61 32.24
N PRO A 493 94.92 0.58 31.74
CA PRO A 493 95.75 0.69 30.54
C PRO A 493 94.95 1.13 29.30
N GLU A 494 93.67 0.75 29.21
CA GLU A 494 92.76 1.16 28.13
C GLU A 494 92.43 2.68 28.16
N MET A 495 92.33 3.28 29.35
CA MET A 495 92.12 4.72 29.48
C MET A 495 93.41 5.50 29.21
N ARG A 496 94.57 4.94 29.60
CA ARG A 496 95.90 5.50 29.31
C ARG A 496 96.18 5.62 27.81
N ALA A 497 95.76 4.62 27.04
CA ALA A 497 95.88 4.61 25.58
C ALA A 497 95.00 5.68 24.89
N ASN A 498 93.88 6.07 25.51
CA ASN A 498 92.91 7.02 24.98
C ASN A 498 93.11 8.48 25.44
N ILE A 499 94.17 8.76 26.22
CA ILE A 499 94.53 10.14 26.59
C ILE A 499 94.98 10.89 25.33
N ARG A 500 94.23 11.92 24.94
CA ARG A 500 94.50 12.72 23.74
C ARG A 500 95.71 13.66 23.89
N SER A 501 96.08 14.05 25.10
CA SER A 501 97.29 14.85 25.35
C SER A 501 98.52 13.93 25.42
N PRO A 502 99.49 14.08 24.50
CA PRO A 502 100.72 13.32 24.55
C PRO A 502 101.57 13.67 25.78
N GLU A 503 101.42 14.88 26.34
CA GLU A 503 102.21 15.33 27.48
C GLU A 503 101.75 14.71 28.81
N LEU A 504 100.44 14.53 28.98
CA LEU A 504 99.91 13.81 30.13
C LEU A 504 100.29 12.33 30.08
N ARG A 505 100.34 11.76 28.87
CA ARG A 505 100.73 10.37 28.66
C ARG A 505 102.19 10.13 29.06
N THR A 506 103.12 10.97 28.61
CA THR A 506 104.53 10.88 29.00
C THR A 506 104.74 11.12 30.49
N LEU A 507 104.00 12.05 31.10
CA LEU A 507 104.06 12.29 32.53
C LEU A 507 103.59 11.07 33.33
N PHE A 508 102.48 10.44 32.94
CA PHE A 508 102.02 9.22 33.60
C PHE A 508 102.98 8.06 33.38
N ASP A 509 103.58 7.91 32.19
CA ASP A 509 104.59 6.88 31.90
C ASP A 509 105.86 7.05 32.74
N MET A 510 106.28 8.29 33.03
CA MET A 510 107.40 8.56 33.93
C MET A 510 107.12 8.23 35.40
N CYS A 511 105.86 8.36 35.83
CA CYS A 511 105.46 8.13 37.22
C CYS A 511 105.10 6.66 37.51
N ASP A 512 104.83 5.84 36.49
CA ASP A 512 104.54 4.42 36.62
C ASP A 512 105.79 3.57 36.41
N ARG A 513 106.75 3.68 37.34
CA ARG A 513 108.07 3.03 37.23
C ARG A 513 108.00 1.50 37.14
N ASP A 514 106.90 0.91 37.62
CA ASP A 514 106.70 -0.54 37.68
C ASP A 514 105.80 -1.09 36.55
N GLY A 515 105.25 -0.21 35.70
CA GLY A 515 104.34 -0.59 34.61
C GLY A 515 103.02 -1.22 35.09
N THR A 516 102.66 -1.00 36.36
CA THR A 516 101.50 -1.63 36.99
C THR A 516 100.22 -0.79 36.83
N GLY A 517 100.32 0.43 36.29
CA GLY A 517 99.21 1.36 36.15
C GLY A 517 98.79 2.06 37.46
N LYS A 518 99.55 1.83 38.55
CA LYS A 518 99.33 2.44 39.86
C LYS A 518 100.37 3.51 40.10
N ILE A 519 99.94 4.77 40.13
CA ILE A 519 100.82 5.92 40.23
C ILE A 519 100.55 6.61 41.56
N ALA A 520 101.54 6.69 42.47
CA ALA A 520 101.31 7.44 43.70
C ALA A 520 101.21 8.94 43.41
N LEU A 521 100.33 9.65 44.11
CA LEU A 521 100.20 11.11 43.94
C LEU A 521 101.52 11.84 44.29
N ALA A 522 102.31 11.27 45.20
CA ALA A 522 103.64 11.76 45.53
C ALA A 522 104.60 11.73 44.34
N ASP A 523 104.58 10.65 43.55
CA ASP A 523 105.44 10.48 42.37
C ASP A 523 105.06 11.47 41.25
N VAL A 524 103.76 11.72 41.07
CA VAL A 524 103.25 12.75 40.14
C VAL A 524 103.71 14.15 40.59
N GLN A 525 103.58 14.46 41.87
CA GLN A 525 104.03 15.75 42.40
C GLN A 525 105.55 15.92 42.29
N GLU A 526 106.32 14.85 42.50
CA GLU A 526 107.76 14.83 42.34
C GLU A 526 108.18 14.99 40.87
N ALA A 527 107.50 14.29 39.94
CA ALA A 527 107.72 14.41 38.51
C ALA A 527 107.37 15.83 38.00
N VAL A 528 106.26 16.41 38.46
CA VAL A 528 105.89 17.81 38.15
C VAL A 528 106.91 18.79 38.71
N LYS A 529 107.41 18.59 39.94
CA LYS A 529 108.48 19.42 40.51
C LYS A 529 109.78 19.29 39.71
N SER A 530 110.15 18.07 39.31
CA SER A 530 111.34 17.81 38.48
C SER A 530 111.23 18.50 37.12
N LEU A 531 110.09 18.36 36.44
CA LEU A 531 109.82 19.01 35.15
C LEU A 531 109.76 20.54 35.27
N SER A 532 109.22 21.07 36.38
CA SER A 532 109.24 22.51 36.68
C SER A 532 110.66 23.04 36.90
N GLN A 533 111.50 22.31 37.66
CA GLN A 533 112.91 22.65 37.87
C GLN A 533 113.72 22.59 36.56
N GLN A 534 113.37 21.67 35.66
CA GLN A 534 113.94 21.60 34.31
C GLN A 534 113.40 22.70 33.37
N GLY A 535 112.49 23.56 33.84
CA GLY A 535 111.89 24.64 33.05
C GLY A 535 110.93 24.17 31.95
N ARG A 536 110.51 22.90 32.00
CA ARG A 536 109.63 22.24 31.03
C ARG A 536 108.15 22.41 31.32
N ILE A 537 107.80 23.10 32.40
CA ILE A 537 106.42 23.47 32.73
C ILE A 537 106.31 24.99 32.72
N THR A 538 105.39 25.53 31.94
CA THR A 538 105.11 26.97 31.90
C THR A 538 104.39 27.42 33.18
N ARG A 539 104.38 28.73 33.48
CA ARG A 539 103.66 29.28 34.65
C ARG A 539 102.16 28.96 34.64
N ASP A 540 101.59 28.67 33.46
CA ASP A 540 100.18 28.32 33.27
C ASP A 540 99.92 26.81 33.31
N GLY A 541 100.95 25.98 33.58
CA GLY A 541 100.81 24.54 33.79
C GLY A 541 100.90 23.66 32.54
N HIS A 542 101.34 24.20 31.40
CA HIS A 542 101.56 23.41 30.18
C HIS A 542 102.95 22.75 30.18
N ILE A 543 103.00 21.46 29.85
CA ILE A 543 104.25 20.69 29.72
C ILE A 543 104.78 20.89 28.30
N ILE A 544 106.03 21.31 28.17
CA ILE A 544 106.71 21.50 26.88
C ILE A 544 107.33 20.15 26.45
N PRO A 545 106.96 19.59 25.29
CA PRO A 545 107.50 18.32 24.80
C PRO A 545 109.02 18.35 24.65
N THR A 546 109.65 17.19 24.82
CA THR A 546 111.11 16.99 24.75
C THR A 546 111.75 17.48 23.46
N ASP A 547 111.01 17.43 22.36
CA ASP A 547 111.55 17.65 21.01
C ASP A 547 111.74 19.15 20.70
N ASP A 548 111.04 20.04 21.42
CA ASP A 548 111.11 21.50 21.23
C ASP A 548 111.93 22.22 22.32
N ALA A 549 112.55 21.47 23.23
CA ALA A 549 113.31 22.05 24.35
C ALA A 549 114.51 22.90 23.89
N ALA A 550 115.08 22.59 22.72
CA ALA A 550 116.15 23.38 22.12
C ALA A 550 115.65 24.70 21.52
N GLU A 551 114.45 24.70 20.92
CA GLU A 551 113.81 25.89 20.33
C GLU A 551 113.36 26.88 21.42
N TRP A 552 112.78 26.38 22.52
CA TRP A 552 112.39 27.24 23.63
C TRP A 552 113.57 27.80 24.44
N ALA A 553 114.68 27.07 24.54
CA ALA A 553 115.91 27.57 25.12
C ALA A 553 116.62 28.62 24.25
N ALA A 554 116.31 28.66 22.94
CA ALA A 554 116.72 29.73 22.02
C ALA A 554 115.81 30.96 22.14
N ILE A 555 114.50 30.78 22.33
CA ILE A 555 113.56 31.89 22.57
C ILE A 555 113.85 32.62 23.91
N ARG A 556 114.25 31.88 24.96
CA ARG A 556 114.66 32.49 26.25
C ARG A 556 116.00 33.22 26.19
N ARG A 557 116.83 32.96 25.16
CA ARG A 557 118.13 33.62 24.92
C ARG A 557 118.02 34.54 23.70
N GLY A 558 117.22 35.60 23.85
CA GLY A 558 117.26 36.83 23.05
C GLY A 558 117.68 36.68 21.58
N SER A 559 116.72 36.41 20.71
CA SER A 559 116.84 36.61 19.27
C SER A 559 115.54 37.21 18.74
N PHE A 560 115.59 38.50 18.45
CA PHE A 560 114.53 39.24 17.76
C PHE A 560 114.61 38.89 16.26
N GLY A 561 113.52 38.39 15.69
CA GLY A 561 113.38 38.16 14.25
C GLY A 561 111.92 38.27 13.83
N SER A 562 111.62 39.28 13.02
CA SER A 562 110.30 39.73 12.55
C SER A 562 109.56 38.75 11.64
N ALA A 563 108.24 38.62 11.82
CA ALA A 563 107.20 38.46 10.76
C ALA A 563 105.82 38.29 11.44
N SER A 564 104.91 39.27 11.33
CA SER A 564 103.84 39.35 10.30
C SER A 564 102.56 38.58 10.66
N ALA A 565 101.53 39.37 11.05
CA ALA A 565 100.10 39.23 10.77
C ALA A 565 99.37 37.88 10.96
N VAL A 566 98.26 37.90 11.70
CA VAL A 566 96.87 37.75 11.17
C VAL A 566 95.84 37.74 12.33
N GLU A 567 94.86 38.63 12.15
CA GLU A 567 93.47 38.66 12.62
C GLU A 567 93.07 38.54 14.11
N ARG A 568 92.47 39.65 14.57
CA ARG A 568 91.70 39.82 15.79
C ARG A 568 90.30 39.27 15.57
N GLY A 569 89.82 38.43 16.47
CA GLY A 569 88.42 38.02 16.58
C GLY A 569 88.07 37.79 18.04
N GLY A 570 87.94 38.87 18.80
CA GLY A 570 87.40 38.84 20.16
C GLY A 570 86.06 39.58 20.18
N CYS A 571 85.03 38.94 20.73
CA CYS A 571 84.04 39.58 21.59
C CYS A 571 83.31 38.51 22.39
N ALA A 572 83.40 38.66 23.71
CA ALA A 572 82.68 37.92 24.72
C ALA A 572 81.21 38.36 24.77
N HIS A 573 80.32 37.47 25.20
CA HIS A 573 79.23 37.84 26.10
C HIS A 573 78.83 36.64 26.96
N ALA A 574 79.11 36.77 28.25
CA ALA A 574 78.35 36.18 29.32
C ALA A 574 77.50 37.30 29.93
N ASP A 575 76.22 37.02 30.17
CA ASP A 575 75.31 37.60 31.18
C ASP A 575 73.99 36.79 31.07
N ALA A 576 73.55 35.99 32.05
CA ALA A 576 73.11 36.26 33.42
C ALA A 576 71.61 36.61 33.54
N LEU A 577 70.93 35.81 34.39
CA LEU A 577 69.69 36.12 35.16
C LEU A 577 68.37 36.20 34.36
N ALA A 578 67.16 35.99 34.90
CA ALA A 578 66.60 35.32 36.08
C ALA A 578 65.05 35.44 35.96
N ARG A 579 64.31 34.47 36.53
CA ARG A 579 62.98 34.55 37.18
C ARG A 579 61.91 35.56 36.71
N SER A 580 60.71 35.04 36.42
CA SER A 580 59.40 35.48 37.00
C SER A 580 58.33 34.45 36.59
N ASP A 581 57.79 33.65 37.51
CA ASP A 581 56.53 33.89 38.22
C ASP A 581 55.33 34.23 37.32
N SER A 582 54.38 33.28 37.21
CA SER A 582 52.96 33.48 37.58
C SER A 582 52.08 32.31 37.11
N ASP A 583 51.72 31.46 38.07
CA ASP A 583 50.38 30.82 38.13
C ASP A 583 49.36 31.96 38.39
N PRO A 584 48.07 31.95 37.94
CA PRO A 584 47.09 31.06 38.59
C PRO A 584 45.79 30.70 37.80
N ARG A 585 45.01 29.77 38.40
CA ARG A 585 43.54 29.49 38.30
C ARG A 585 43.10 28.50 37.20
N ARG A 586 42.40 27.39 37.46
CA ARG A 586 41.20 27.06 38.29
C ARG A 586 39.88 27.63 37.73
N VAL A 587 39.16 26.88 36.89
CA VAL A 587 37.69 26.92 36.66
C VAL A 587 37.26 25.53 36.15
N ARG A 588 36.64 24.70 36.98
CA ARG A 588 35.19 24.48 37.15
C ARG A 588 34.53 23.67 36.03
N ALA A 589 34.12 22.46 36.40
CA ALA A 589 33.06 21.71 35.78
C ALA A 589 31.73 22.49 35.88
N ALA A 590 30.95 22.46 34.80
CA ALA A 590 29.52 22.70 34.82
C ALA A 590 28.88 21.79 33.77
N SER A 591 28.13 20.84 34.29
CA SER A 591 27.05 20.11 33.63
C SER A 591 26.00 21.11 33.12
N HIS A 592 25.48 20.89 31.92
CA HIS A 592 24.17 21.38 31.54
C HIS A 592 23.43 20.32 30.74
N GLU A 593 22.33 19.87 31.33
CA GLU A 593 21.23 19.16 30.70
C GLU A 593 20.52 20.08 29.68
N HIS A 594 20.14 19.49 28.55
CA HIS A 594 18.85 19.73 27.90
C HIS A 594 18.33 18.41 27.34
#